data_AF-A0AAV2F9D2-F1
#
_entry.id   AF-A0AAV2F9D2-F1
#
_cell.length_a   1.000
_cell.length_b   1.000
_cell.length_c   1.000
_cell.angle_alpha   90.00
_cell.angle_beta   90.00
_cell.angle_gamma   90.00
#
_symmetry.space_group_name_H-M   'P 1'
#
loop_
_entity.id
_entity.type
_entity.pdbx_description
1 polymer ?
#
loop_
_entity_poly.entity_id
_entity_poly.type
_entity_poly.pdbx_seq_one_letter_code
_entity_poly.pdbx_strand_id
1 'polypeptide(L)'
;MVPDEADKVENCESAREIWRTLETTYEGTSNIKETHIDLLMHEYEAFDMMPGENIHDMYSRFTILINKLKGLCKTFVTKDLIRNILRFLPKEWLPKWTAIEEATNLNILAMDELIGSLLNHEHVIKQVDRDDEKRRHSLVFKSQVHDYESDNDTEFDKEFVLVSRKFHRMLKYKSGQKRHGE
;
A
#
# COMPACT_ATOMS: atom_id res chain seq x y z
N MET A 1 2.02 20.63 -43.84
CA MET A 1 3.33 21.30 -43.99
C MET A 1 3.62 21.95 -42.65
N VAL A 2 4.63 21.49 -41.94
CA VAL A 2 5.08 22.12 -40.69
C VAL A 2 5.69 23.48 -41.09
N PRO A 3 5.34 24.61 -40.45
CA PRO A 3 5.96 25.91 -40.76
C PRO A 3 7.48 25.79 -40.65
N ASP A 4 8.22 26.35 -41.60
CA ASP A 4 9.67 26.21 -41.67
C ASP A 4 10.29 26.89 -40.43
N GLU A 5 11.27 26.26 -39.80
CA GLU A 5 11.85 26.79 -38.55
C GLU A 5 12.51 28.17 -38.76
N ALA A 6 12.91 28.45 -40.01
CA ALA A 6 13.43 29.73 -40.47
C ALA A 6 12.38 30.86 -40.40
N ASP A 7 11.10 30.59 -40.71
CA ASP A 7 10.02 31.59 -40.70
C ASP A 7 9.80 32.19 -39.30
N LYS A 8 10.15 31.43 -38.25
CA LYS A 8 9.96 31.87 -36.85
C LYS A 8 11.03 32.85 -36.38
N VAL A 9 12.18 32.89 -37.05
CA VAL A 9 13.35 33.70 -36.65
C VAL A 9 13.81 34.66 -37.75
N GLU A 10 13.10 34.73 -38.88
CA GLU A 10 13.37 35.59 -40.03
C GLU A 10 13.52 37.07 -39.66
N ASN A 11 12.79 37.51 -38.62
CA ASN A 11 12.81 38.89 -38.14
C ASN A 11 13.80 39.16 -36.99
N CYS A 12 14.61 38.17 -36.58
CA CYS A 12 15.58 38.34 -35.51
C CYS A 12 16.90 38.92 -36.05
N GLU A 13 17.38 40.02 -35.47
CA GLU A 13 18.56 40.75 -35.96
C GLU A 13 19.88 40.27 -35.33
N SER A 14 19.81 39.40 -34.32
CA SER A 14 20.98 38.88 -33.62
C SER A 14 20.85 37.41 -33.26
N ALA A 15 22.00 36.72 -33.16
CA ALA A 15 22.05 35.34 -32.68
C ALA A 15 21.42 35.16 -31.29
N ARG A 16 21.48 36.20 -30.44
CA ARG A 16 20.83 36.20 -29.11
C ARG A 16 19.31 36.19 -29.21
N GLU A 17 18.76 36.89 -30.19
CA GLU A 17 17.33 37.00 -30.41
C GLU A 17 16.77 35.75 -31.08
N ILE A 18 17.49 35.20 -32.06
CA ILE A 18 17.22 33.87 -32.63
C ILE A 18 17.19 32.81 -31.51
N TRP A 19 18.22 32.78 -30.66
CA TRP A 19 18.28 31.84 -29.53
C TRP A 19 17.12 32.00 -28.57
N ARG A 20 16.75 33.23 -28.17
CA ARG A 20 15.59 33.49 -27.31
C ARG A 20 14.27 33.06 -27.93
N THR A 21 14.09 33.30 -29.22
CA THR A 21 12.86 32.93 -29.93
C THR A 21 12.73 31.42 -30.03
N LEU A 22 13.82 30.71 -30.32
CA LEU A 22 13.86 29.25 -30.29
C LEU A 22 13.62 28.72 -28.87
N GLU A 23 14.34 29.21 -27.87
CA GLU A 23 14.16 28.85 -26.46
C GLU A 23 12.70 29.01 -26.02
N THR A 24 12.07 30.14 -26.37
CA THR A 24 10.67 30.40 -26.04
C THR A 24 9.69 29.47 -26.79
N THR A 25 9.98 29.16 -28.06
CA THR A 25 9.11 28.36 -28.91
C THR A 25 9.14 26.87 -28.54
N TYR A 26 10.32 26.37 -28.15
CA TYR A 26 10.54 24.94 -27.90
C TYR A 26 10.50 24.58 -26.40
N GLU A 27 10.95 25.46 -25.51
CA GLU A 27 10.96 25.22 -24.06
C GLU A 27 9.88 26.01 -23.30
N GLY A 28 9.14 26.89 -23.97
CA GLY A 28 8.20 27.82 -23.36
C GLY A 28 8.87 29.07 -22.78
N THR A 29 8.08 30.11 -22.49
CA THR A 29 8.58 31.30 -21.80
C THR A 29 9.02 30.96 -20.37
N SER A 30 9.93 31.76 -19.80
CA SER A 30 10.34 31.64 -18.39
C SER A 30 9.13 31.56 -17.44
N ASN A 31 8.05 32.29 -17.74
CA ASN A 31 6.82 32.31 -16.95
C ASN A 31 6.07 30.96 -16.98
N ILE A 32 6.09 30.24 -18.12
CA ILE A 32 5.48 28.91 -18.21
C ILE A 32 6.27 27.89 -17.38
N LYS A 33 7.60 28.00 -17.40
CA LYS A 33 8.47 27.17 -16.55
C LYS A 33 8.24 27.44 -15.06
N GLU A 34 8.12 28.71 -14.69
CA GLU A 34 7.85 29.13 -13.30
C GLU A 34 6.48 28.66 -12.82
N THR A 35 5.43 28.85 -13.62
CA THR A 35 4.09 28.32 -13.29
C THR A 35 4.05 26.80 -13.17
N HIS A 36 4.79 26.07 -14.02
CA HIS A 36 4.89 24.61 -13.90
C HIS A 36 5.63 24.19 -12.62
N ILE A 37 6.69 24.91 -12.26
CA ILE A 37 7.38 24.72 -10.97
C ILE A 37 6.39 24.94 -9.82
N ASP A 38 5.62 26.03 -9.83
CA ASP A 38 4.69 26.37 -8.76
C ASP A 38 3.59 25.32 -8.59
N LEU A 39 3.05 24.80 -9.71
CA LEU A 39 2.06 23.73 -9.68
C LEU A 39 2.62 22.44 -9.09
N LEU A 40 3.83 22.03 -9.49
CA LEU A 40 4.48 20.84 -8.95
C LEU A 40 4.89 21.02 -7.48
N MET A 41 5.29 22.22 -7.08
CA MET A 41 5.58 22.55 -5.69
C MET A 41 4.32 22.47 -4.83
N HIS A 42 3.19 22.96 -5.33
CA HIS A 42 1.90 22.82 -4.67
C HIS A 42 1.50 21.34 -4.53
N GLU A 43 1.69 20.52 -5.57
CA GLU A 43 1.46 19.06 -5.48
C GLU A 43 2.38 18.39 -4.46
N TYR A 44 3.63 18.84 -4.35
CA TYR A 44 4.60 18.34 -3.37
C TYR A 44 4.26 18.72 -1.93
N GLU A 45 3.81 19.96 -1.71
CA GLU A 45 3.42 20.45 -0.39
C GLU A 45 2.13 19.79 0.11
N ALA A 46 1.18 19.55 -0.79
CA ALA A 46 -0.09 18.87 -0.53
C ALA A 46 -0.02 17.35 -0.70
N PHE A 47 1.17 16.78 -0.91
CA PHE A 47 1.33 15.35 -1.08
C PHE A 47 0.95 14.63 0.21
N ASP A 48 0.21 13.54 0.09
CA ASP A 48 -0.12 12.63 1.18
C ASP A 48 -0.27 11.20 0.63
N MET A 49 -0.22 10.21 1.53
CA MET A 49 -0.59 8.84 1.20
C MET A 49 -2.10 8.74 0.97
N MET A 50 -2.50 8.13 -0.13
CA MET A 50 -3.91 7.99 -0.49
C MET A 50 -4.58 6.85 0.30
N PRO A 51 -5.90 6.91 0.53
CA PRO A 51 -6.62 5.81 1.17
C PRO A 51 -6.48 4.50 0.39
N GLY A 52 -6.02 3.44 1.06
CA GLY A 52 -5.82 2.11 0.47
C GLY A 52 -4.55 1.98 -0.39
N GLU A 53 -3.75 3.03 -0.49
CA GLU A 53 -2.43 2.96 -1.11
C GLU A 53 -1.46 2.15 -0.24
N ASN A 54 -0.45 1.52 -0.85
CA ASN A 54 0.64 0.87 -0.13
C ASN A 54 1.92 1.73 -0.16
N ILE A 55 2.89 1.41 0.71
CA ILE A 55 4.14 2.17 0.82
C ILE A 55 4.92 2.24 -0.50
N HIS A 56 4.94 1.15 -1.28
CA HIS A 56 5.65 1.10 -2.56
C HIS A 56 5.05 2.08 -3.59
N ASP A 57 3.73 2.10 -3.70
CA ASP A 57 3.02 2.94 -4.66
C ASP A 57 3.13 4.43 -4.28
N MET A 58 2.98 4.73 -2.99
CA MET A 58 3.20 6.07 -2.46
C MET A 58 4.62 6.57 -2.74
N TYR A 59 5.63 5.74 -2.44
CA TYR A 59 7.04 6.10 -2.68
C TYR A 59 7.35 6.27 -4.18
N SER A 60 6.73 5.47 -5.03
CA SER A 60 6.88 5.57 -6.49
C SER A 60 6.32 6.91 -7.02
N ARG A 61 5.11 7.31 -6.58
CA ARG A 61 4.53 8.63 -6.92
C ARG A 61 5.41 9.78 -6.42
N PHE A 62 5.87 9.68 -5.18
CA PHE A 62 6.75 10.68 -4.59
C PHE A 62 8.05 10.84 -5.40
N THR A 63 8.67 9.73 -5.81
CA THR A 63 9.89 9.72 -6.62
C THR A 63 9.66 10.36 -7.99
N ILE A 64 8.55 10.05 -8.65
CA ILE A 64 8.18 10.69 -9.92
C ILE A 64 8.04 12.21 -9.75
N LEU A 65 7.36 12.66 -8.69
CA LEU A 65 7.18 14.08 -8.39
C LEU A 65 8.51 14.79 -8.14
N ILE A 66 9.39 14.21 -7.32
CA ILE A 66 10.74 14.74 -7.07
C ILE A 66 11.57 14.80 -8.35
N ASN A 67 11.48 13.78 -9.21
CA ASN A 67 12.22 13.76 -10.46
C ASN A 67 11.75 14.85 -11.43
N LYS A 68 10.44 15.11 -11.51
CA LYS A 68 9.90 16.26 -12.28
C LYS A 68 10.47 17.58 -11.77
N LEU A 69 10.44 17.79 -10.46
CA LEU A 69 10.98 19.02 -9.82
C LEU A 69 12.49 19.16 -10.04
N LYS A 70 13.27 18.07 -9.90
CA LYS A 70 14.70 18.06 -10.19
C LYS A 70 15.01 18.35 -11.66
N GLY A 71 14.18 17.87 -12.59
CA GLY A 71 14.26 18.19 -14.01
C GLY A 71 14.07 19.67 -14.32
N LEU A 72 13.43 20.42 -13.41
CA LEU A 72 13.24 21.87 -13.46
C LEU A 72 14.23 22.62 -12.53
N CYS A 73 15.39 22.01 -12.26
CA CYS A 73 16.47 22.58 -11.45
C CYS A 73 16.14 22.84 -9.97
N LYS A 74 15.11 22.20 -9.40
CA LYS A 74 14.89 22.20 -7.94
C LYS A 74 15.80 21.20 -7.25
N THR A 75 16.38 21.61 -6.13
CA THR A 75 17.24 20.77 -5.30
C THR A 75 16.52 20.41 -4.00
N PHE A 76 16.82 19.22 -3.49
CA PHE A 76 16.21 18.69 -2.27
C PHE A 76 17.30 18.12 -1.37
N VAL A 77 17.19 18.39 -0.07
CA VAL A 77 18.04 17.78 0.95
C VAL A 77 17.45 16.44 1.33
N THR A 78 18.26 15.37 1.31
CA THR A 78 17.82 13.99 1.61
C THR A 78 17.04 13.89 2.93
N LYS A 79 17.51 14.59 3.97
CA LYS A 79 16.85 14.66 5.28
C LYS A 79 15.42 15.19 5.20
N ASP A 80 15.18 16.21 4.39
CA ASP A 80 13.86 16.81 4.26
C ASP A 80 12.92 15.88 3.48
N LEU A 81 13.44 15.15 2.49
CA LEU A 81 12.70 14.09 1.81
C LEU A 81 12.29 12.97 2.78
N ILE A 82 13.20 12.53 3.66
CA ILE A 82 12.91 11.53 4.70
C ILE A 82 11.78 11.99 5.60
N ARG A 83 11.85 13.22 6.10
CA ARG A 83 10.82 13.80 6.96
C ARG A 83 9.48 13.93 6.25
N ASN A 84 9.51 14.32 4.98
CA ASN A 84 8.29 14.46 4.20
C ASN A 84 7.62 13.09 4.00
N ILE A 85 8.38 12.05 3.64
CA ILE A 85 7.83 10.69 3.55
C ILE A 85 7.17 10.27 4.86
N LEU A 86 7.83 10.49 6.00
CA LEU A 86 7.26 10.17 7.32
C LEU A 86 5.99 10.99 7.62
N ARG A 87 5.95 12.26 7.21
CA ARG A 87 4.79 13.16 7.38
C ARG A 87 3.59 12.73 6.53
N PHE A 88 3.83 12.19 5.33
CA PHE A 88 2.78 11.77 4.40
C PHE A 88 2.09 10.47 4.83
N LEU A 89 2.65 9.74 5.80
CA LEU A 89 2.07 8.51 6.28
C LEU A 89 0.77 8.79 7.07
N PRO A 90 -0.21 7.88 7.01
CA PRO A 90 -1.42 7.95 7.81
C PRO A 90 -1.11 8.00 9.32
N LYS A 91 -2.01 8.57 10.12
CA LYS A 91 -1.80 8.76 11.57
C LYS A 91 -1.56 7.46 12.34
N GLU A 92 -2.03 6.34 11.80
CA GLU A 92 -1.80 5.00 12.32
C GLU A 92 -0.31 4.64 12.37
N TRP A 93 0.52 5.30 11.56
CA TRP A 93 1.97 5.11 11.50
C TRP A 93 2.75 5.98 12.50
N LEU A 94 2.08 6.86 13.26
CA LEU A 94 2.73 7.75 14.24
C LEU A 94 3.67 7.01 15.21
N PRO A 95 3.29 5.85 15.81
CA PRO A 95 4.21 5.14 16.71
C PRO A 95 5.49 4.67 16.02
N LYS A 96 5.40 4.25 14.75
CA LYS A 96 6.55 3.83 13.95
C LYS A 96 7.44 5.02 13.60
N TRP A 97 6.86 6.17 13.25
CA TRP A 97 7.61 7.40 13.03
C TRP A 97 8.35 7.81 14.30
N THR A 98 7.68 7.94 15.45
CA THR A 98 8.34 8.31 16.72
C THR A 98 9.51 7.38 17.05
N ALA A 99 9.33 6.07 16.90
CA ALA A 99 10.40 5.10 17.12
C ALA A 99 11.60 5.29 16.17
N ILE A 100 11.36 5.62 14.89
CA ILE A 100 12.45 5.90 13.94
C ILE A 100 13.18 7.19 14.33
N GLU A 101 12.45 8.24 14.69
CA GLU A 101 13.02 9.53 15.06
C GLU A 101 13.86 9.45 16.35
N GLU A 102 13.44 8.63 17.32
CA GLU A 102 14.20 8.39 18.55
C GLU A 102 15.41 7.46 18.34
N ALA A 103 15.25 6.41 17.52
CA ALA A 103 16.29 5.39 17.35
C ALA A 103 17.37 5.76 16.32
N THR A 104 17.07 6.67 15.40
CA THR A 104 17.96 6.97 14.27
C THR A 104 18.19 8.45 14.06
N ASN A 105 19.43 8.82 13.72
CA ASN A 105 19.73 10.18 13.32
C ASN A 105 19.33 10.38 11.85
N LEU A 106 18.25 11.13 11.63
CA LEU A 106 17.69 11.41 10.29
C LEU A 106 18.68 12.12 9.35
N ASN A 107 19.79 12.69 9.85
CA ASN A 107 20.82 13.30 9.01
C ASN A 107 21.70 12.28 8.27
N ILE A 108 21.80 11.04 8.78
CA ILE A 108 22.65 9.98 8.22
C ILE A 108 21.85 8.81 7.66
N LEU A 109 20.54 8.74 7.96
CA LEU A 109 19.67 7.68 7.50
C LEU A 109 19.58 7.70 5.96
N ALA A 110 19.79 6.56 5.33
CA ALA A 110 19.62 6.43 3.88
C ALA A 110 18.14 6.28 3.51
N MET A 111 17.76 6.78 2.33
CA MET A 111 16.38 6.69 1.83
C MET A 111 15.93 5.22 1.72
N ASP A 112 16.79 4.34 1.20
CA ASP A 112 16.49 2.92 1.02
C ASP A 112 16.30 2.18 2.35
N GLU A 113 17.04 2.57 3.39
CA GLU A 113 16.87 2.01 4.74
C GLU A 113 15.52 2.39 5.35
N LEU A 114 15.10 3.65 5.18
CA LEU A 114 13.78 4.11 5.61
C LEU A 114 12.68 3.30 4.90
N ILE A 115 12.73 3.24 3.57
CA ILE A 115 11.72 2.56 2.77
C ILE A 115 11.68 1.06 3.09
N GLY A 116 12.83 0.41 3.28
CA GLY A 116 12.91 -0.98 3.72
C GLY A 116 12.25 -1.20 5.09
N SER A 117 12.49 -0.31 6.06
CA SER A 117 11.86 -0.37 7.39
C SER A 117 10.33 -0.20 7.33
N LEU A 118 9.84 0.70 6.47
CA LEU A 118 8.42 0.95 6.27
C LEU A 118 7.73 -0.24 5.57
N LEU A 119 8.34 -0.78 4.51
CA LEU A 119 7.82 -1.97 3.81
C LEU A 119 7.75 -3.20 4.73
N ASN A 120 8.77 -3.42 5.55
CA ASN A 120 8.76 -4.51 6.52
C ASN A 120 7.64 -4.33 7.55
N HIS A 121 7.42 -3.11 8.03
CA HIS A 121 6.33 -2.82 8.96
C HIS A 121 4.95 -3.04 8.32
N GLU A 122 4.75 -2.61 7.08
CA GLU A 122 3.51 -2.86 6.32
C GLU A 122 3.23 -4.36 6.22
N HIS A 123 4.26 -5.16 5.94
CA HIS A 123 4.14 -6.61 5.86
C HIS A 123 3.72 -7.24 7.19
N VAL A 124 4.30 -6.77 8.30
CA VAL A 124 3.96 -7.24 9.65
C VAL A 124 2.51 -6.90 10.00
N ILE A 125 2.06 -5.67 9.75
CA ILE A 125 0.66 -5.26 10.00
C ILE A 125 -0.29 -6.18 9.22
N LYS A 126 -0.04 -6.37 7.92
CA LYS A 126 -0.85 -7.26 7.07
C LYS A 126 -0.85 -8.72 7.54
N GLN A 127 0.20 -9.20 8.19
CA GLN A 127 0.21 -10.54 8.79
C GLN A 127 -0.68 -10.60 10.03
N VAL A 128 -0.57 -9.62 10.93
CA VAL A 128 -1.36 -9.54 12.17
C VAL A 128 -2.85 -9.48 11.85
N ASP A 129 -3.25 -8.63 10.89
CA ASP A 129 -4.67 -8.51 10.50
C ASP A 129 -5.24 -9.85 10.00
N ARG A 130 -4.49 -10.57 9.15
CA ARG A 130 -4.91 -11.89 8.66
C ARG A 130 -5.05 -12.91 9.79
N ASP A 131 -4.16 -12.88 10.78
CA ASP A 131 -4.20 -13.83 11.88
C ASP A 131 -5.30 -13.49 12.89
N ASP A 132 -5.59 -12.21 13.09
CA ASP A 132 -6.72 -11.75 13.88
C ASP A 132 -8.06 -12.06 13.19
N GLU A 133 -8.17 -11.91 11.87
CA GLU A 133 -9.34 -12.36 11.11
C GLU A 133 -9.57 -13.87 11.26
N LYS A 134 -8.52 -14.69 11.14
CA LYS A 134 -8.63 -16.14 11.38
C LYS A 134 -9.07 -16.46 12.80
N ARG A 135 -8.54 -15.75 13.80
CA ARG A 135 -8.95 -15.92 15.21
C ARG A 135 -10.40 -15.51 15.43
N ARG A 136 -10.83 -14.40 14.84
CA ARG A 136 -12.23 -13.93 14.92
C ARG A 136 -13.19 -14.90 14.23
N HIS A 137 -12.84 -15.41 13.05
CA HIS A 137 -13.61 -16.48 12.40
C HIS A 137 -13.68 -17.75 13.25
N SER A 138 -12.56 -18.15 13.88
CA SER A 138 -12.54 -19.28 14.80
C SER A 138 -13.41 -19.03 16.05
N LEU A 139 -13.38 -17.82 16.62
CA LEU A 139 -14.19 -17.45 17.78
C LEU A 139 -15.67 -17.36 17.46
N VAL A 140 -16.07 -16.81 16.31
CA VAL A 140 -17.48 -16.78 15.88
C VAL A 140 -17.99 -18.19 15.61
N PHE A 141 -17.18 -19.05 14.99
CA PHE A 141 -17.50 -20.46 14.83
C PHE A 141 -17.65 -21.16 16.18
N LYS A 142 -16.74 -20.93 17.13
CA LYS A 142 -16.82 -21.46 18.51
C LYS A 142 -18.01 -20.87 19.29
N SER A 143 -18.38 -19.63 19.04
CA SER A 143 -19.54 -18.98 19.68
C SER A 143 -20.86 -19.55 19.18
N GLN A 144 -20.96 -19.96 17.92
CA GLN A 144 -22.11 -20.74 17.41
C GLN A 144 -22.19 -22.14 18.04
N VAL A 145 -21.07 -22.64 18.56
CA VAL A 145 -20.96 -23.96 19.19
C VAL A 145 -21.18 -23.89 20.70
N HIS A 146 -21.15 -22.71 21.33
CA HIS A 146 -21.14 -22.55 22.79
C HIS A 146 -22.52 -22.62 23.47
N ASP A 147 -23.63 -22.88 22.76
CA ASP A 147 -24.92 -23.19 23.41
C ASP A 147 -25.05 -24.68 23.85
N TYR A 148 -23.97 -25.46 23.76
CA TYR A 148 -23.90 -26.82 24.31
C TYR A 148 -22.62 -26.96 25.15
N GLU A 149 -22.68 -26.64 26.45
CA GLU A 149 -21.59 -27.00 27.36
C GLU A 149 -21.59 -28.51 27.63
N SER A 150 -20.69 -29.21 26.93
CA SER A 150 -19.90 -30.31 27.47
C SER A 150 -18.59 -30.37 26.69
N ASP A 151 -17.49 -30.49 27.43
CA ASP A 151 -16.11 -30.59 26.96
C ASP A 151 -15.95 -31.42 25.67
N ASN A 152 -15.38 -30.76 24.65
CA ASN A 152 -14.91 -31.24 23.34
C ASN A 152 -15.93 -31.70 22.26
N ASP A 153 -15.57 -31.33 21.02
CA ASP A 153 -15.91 -31.91 19.71
C ASP A 153 -17.20 -31.44 18.98
N THR A 154 -17.07 -31.01 17.71
CA THR A 154 -18.08 -30.20 16.97
C THR A 154 -18.81 -30.92 15.83
N GLU A 155 -20.14 -30.94 15.97
CA GLU A 155 -21.25 -30.89 14.99
C GLU A 155 -21.28 -31.74 13.70
N PHE A 156 -20.21 -31.89 12.92
CA PHE A 156 -20.13 -33.02 11.96
C PHE A 156 -20.28 -34.34 12.74
N ASP A 157 -19.74 -34.32 13.96
CA ASP A 157 -19.82 -35.37 14.94
C ASP A 157 -21.22 -35.59 15.50
N LYS A 158 -22.10 -34.58 15.61
CA LYS A 158 -23.47 -34.81 16.13
C LYS A 158 -24.33 -35.58 15.15
N GLU A 159 -24.29 -35.20 13.87
CA GLU A 159 -25.02 -35.89 12.80
C GLU A 159 -24.42 -37.29 12.54
N PHE A 160 -23.08 -37.39 12.54
CA PHE A 160 -22.36 -38.66 12.46
C PHE A 160 -22.64 -39.58 13.66
N VAL A 161 -22.75 -39.04 14.87
CA VAL A 161 -23.12 -39.79 16.08
C VAL A 161 -24.56 -40.29 15.98
N LEU A 162 -25.49 -39.49 15.48
CA LEU A 162 -26.89 -39.89 15.28
C LEU A 162 -27.03 -40.98 14.20
N VAL A 163 -26.31 -40.85 13.07
CA VAL A 163 -26.26 -41.85 11.99
C VAL A 163 -25.63 -43.16 12.47
N SER A 164 -24.49 -43.08 13.16
CA SER A 164 -23.78 -44.25 13.72
C SER A 164 -24.63 -45.01 14.73
N ARG A 165 -25.37 -44.29 15.57
CA ARG A 165 -26.26 -44.88 16.58
C ARG A 165 -27.47 -45.58 15.93
N LYS A 166 -27.95 -45.11 14.77
CA LYS A 166 -29.02 -45.75 13.99
C LYS A 166 -28.54 -47.01 13.24
N PHE A 167 -27.34 -46.98 12.67
CA PHE A 167 -26.75 -48.10 11.93
C PHE A 167 -26.42 -49.30 12.83
N HIS A 168 -25.88 -49.04 14.03
CA HIS A 168 -25.56 -50.09 15.00
C HIS A 168 -26.82 -50.80 15.53
N ARG A 169 -27.95 -50.08 15.62
CA ARG A 169 -29.25 -50.65 16.00
C ARG A 169 -29.80 -51.59 14.92
N MET A 170 -29.59 -51.28 13.64
CA MET A 170 -29.95 -52.15 12.52
C MET A 170 -29.13 -53.44 12.44
N LEU A 171 -27.82 -53.37 12.70
CA LEU A 171 -26.94 -54.54 12.66
C LEU A 171 -27.25 -55.56 13.77
N LYS A 172 -27.64 -55.12 14.96
CA LYS A 172 -28.07 -56.00 16.06
C LYS A 172 -29.39 -56.72 15.77
N TYR A 173 -30.27 -56.13 14.96
CA TYR A 173 -31.53 -56.76 14.57
C TYR A 173 -31.31 -57.90 13.55
N LYS A 174 -30.31 -57.77 12.66
CA LYS A 174 -29.96 -58.80 11.66
C LYS A 174 -29.16 -59.99 12.22
N SER A 175 -28.44 -59.84 13.34
CA SER A 175 -27.75 -60.97 13.99
C SER A 175 -28.66 -61.76 14.95
N GLY A 176 -29.75 -61.16 15.43
CA GLY A 176 -30.76 -61.82 16.28
C GLY A 176 -31.80 -62.67 15.51
N GLN A 177 -32.03 -62.39 14.22
CA GLN A 177 -32.99 -63.14 13.39
C GLN A 177 -32.45 -64.44 12.77
N LYS A 178 -31.17 -64.78 12.96
CA LYS A 178 -30.59 -66.06 12.50
C LYS A 178 -30.50 -67.16 13.57
N ARG A 179 -31.19 -67.01 14.71
CA ARG A 179 -31.26 -68.07 15.74
C ARG A 179 -32.68 -68.38 16.23
N HIS A 180 -33.70 -68.15 15.41
CA HIS A 180 -35.00 -68.80 15.55
C HIS A 180 -35.65 -68.88 14.16
N GLY A 181 -35.34 -69.96 13.45
CA GLY A 181 -35.82 -70.23 12.10
C GLY A 181 -35.14 -71.47 11.53
N GLU A 182 -35.26 -72.58 12.26
CA GLU A 182 -35.48 -73.97 11.80
C GLU A 182 -35.40 -74.92 13.01
#